data_AF-A0AA41WWK9-F1
#
_entry.id   AF-A0AA41WWK9-F1
#
_cell.length_a   1.000
_cell.length_b   1.000
_cell.length_c   1.000
_cell.angle_alpha   90.00
_cell.angle_beta   90.00
_cell.angle_gamma   90.00
#
_symmetry.space_group_name_H-M   'P 1'
#
loop_
_entity.id
_entity.type
_entity.pdbx_description
1 polymer ?
#
loop_
_entity_poly.entity_id
_entity_poly.type
_entity_poly.pdbx_seq_one_letter_code
_entity_poly.pdbx_strand_id
1 'polypeptide(L)'
;MEHKEQMRGAQREMPFFSAVGEPEMVSAQLIARLRNESDATVLCWAKRRVRYSISDAAAKLGMPKSHLSNILSGKKYLPFDFRIKFQALCGNWAIRQYEDAVCGFRSEVETPEQRRIRELEAQLEAMRSAA
;
A
#
# COMPACT_ATOMS: atom_id res chain seq x y z
N MET A 1 20.22 -15.82 50.60
CA MET A 1 18.83 -15.41 50.29
C MET A 1 18.81 -13.91 50.07
N GLU A 2 18.47 -13.32 48.94
CA GLU A 2 18.20 -13.71 47.56
C GLU A 2 18.41 -12.40 46.78
N HIS A 3 19.35 -12.36 45.83
CA HIS A 3 19.51 -11.24 44.92
C HIS A 3 18.31 -11.23 43.95
N LYS A 4 17.40 -10.28 44.11
CA LYS A 4 16.34 -10.04 43.13
C LYS A 4 16.85 -9.12 42.01
N GLU A 5 17.33 -9.73 40.94
CA GLU A 5 17.52 -9.10 39.64
C GLU A 5 16.18 -8.50 39.16
N GLN A 6 16.13 -7.19 39.11
CA GLN A 6 15.02 -6.44 38.55
C GLN A 6 15.23 -6.32 37.04
N MET A 7 14.76 -7.32 36.30
CA MET A 7 14.65 -7.27 34.84
C MET A 7 13.58 -6.23 34.45
N ARG A 8 13.98 -4.96 34.38
CA ARG A 8 13.25 -3.91 33.67
C ARG A 8 13.33 -4.25 32.18
N GLY A 9 12.23 -4.74 31.62
CA GLY A 9 12.11 -5.05 30.21
C GLY A 9 12.54 -3.85 29.37
N ALA A 10 13.59 -4.04 28.58
CA ALA A 10 13.94 -3.14 27.51
C ALA A 10 12.72 -3.07 26.57
N GLN A 11 12.01 -1.95 26.60
CA GLN A 11 11.13 -1.56 25.51
C GLN A 11 11.99 -1.61 24.25
N ARG A 12 11.77 -2.64 23.43
CA ARG A 12 12.30 -2.72 22.08
C ARG A 12 11.75 -1.51 21.33
N GLU A 13 12.56 -0.46 21.23
CA GLU A 13 12.36 0.60 20.26
C GLU A 13 12.24 -0.10 18.90
N MET A 14 11.01 -0.14 18.36
CA MET A 14 10.79 -0.67 17.02
C MET A 14 11.56 0.26 16.07
N PRO A 15 12.42 -0.26 15.19
CA PRO A 15 13.19 0.54 14.26
C PRO A 15 12.21 1.37 13.42
N PHE A 16 12.17 2.66 13.71
CA PHE A 16 11.31 3.62 13.04
C PHE A 16 12.02 4.01 11.72
N PHE A 17 11.36 3.68 10.60
CA PHE A 17 11.50 4.34 9.29
C PHE A 17 12.83 4.18 8.55
N SER A 18 13.10 2.97 8.06
CA SER A 18 13.83 2.81 6.80
C SER A 18 13.03 1.91 5.86
N ALA A 19 12.59 2.50 4.75
CA ALA A 19 12.02 1.87 3.56
C ALA A 19 10.74 1.03 3.75
N VAL A 20 9.57 1.70 3.83
CA VAL A 20 8.44 1.13 3.06
C VAL A 20 8.84 1.30 1.61
N GLY A 21 9.41 0.25 1.00
CA GLY A 21 9.76 0.24 -0.41
C GLY A 21 8.55 0.53 -1.30
N GLU A 22 8.75 0.61 -2.62
CA GLU A 22 7.64 0.81 -3.56
C GLU A 22 6.51 -0.21 -3.28
N PRO A 23 5.23 0.20 -3.34
CA PRO A 23 4.13 -0.71 -3.04
C PRO A 23 4.15 -1.94 -3.97
N GLU A 24 3.86 -3.11 -3.41
CA GLU A 24 3.99 -4.39 -4.11
C GLU A 24 2.64 -4.88 -4.67
N MET A 25 2.73 -5.68 -5.72
CA MET A 25 1.57 -6.38 -6.28
C MET A 25 1.13 -7.50 -5.35
N VAL A 26 -0.17 -7.62 -5.12
CA VAL A 26 -0.78 -8.76 -4.42
C VAL A 26 -0.94 -9.94 -5.38
N SER A 27 -0.89 -11.17 -4.85
CA SER A 27 -1.00 -12.36 -5.69
C SER A 27 -2.33 -12.40 -6.46
N ALA A 28 -2.25 -12.80 -7.73
CA ALA A 28 -3.42 -12.86 -8.62
C ALA A 28 -4.54 -13.76 -8.07
N GLN A 29 -4.21 -14.83 -7.34
CA GLN A 29 -5.20 -15.72 -6.74
C GLN A 29 -6.03 -15.04 -5.65
N LEU A 30 -5.45 -14.07 -4.92
CA LEU A 30 -6.20 -13.30 -3.92
C LEU A 30 -7.13 -12.29 -4.60
N ILE A 31 -6.65 -11.64 -5.67
CA ILE A 31 -7.43 -10.69 -6.45
C ILE A 31 -8.63 -11.38 -7.11
N ALA A 32 -8.44 -12.56 -7.70
CA ALA A 32 -9.49 -13.32 -8.39
C ALA A 32 -10.65 -13.76 -7.48
N ARG A 33 -10.48 -13.71 -6.15
CA ARG A 33 -11.52 -14.09 -5.17
C ARG A 33 -12.35 -12.90 -4.69
N LEU A 34 -11.97 -11.68 -5.05
CA LEU A 34 -12.65 -10.47 -4.63
C LEU A 34 -13.95 -10.31 -5.41
N ARG A 35 -15.02 -9.92 -4.72
CA ARG A 35 -16.36 -9.77 -5.35
C ARG A 35 -16.69 -8.32 -5.63
N ASN A 36 -16.09 -7.41 -4.89
CA ASN A 36 -16.36 -5.98 -4.96
C ASN A 36 -15.16 -5.17 -4.45
N GLU A 37 -15.25 -3.85 -4.58
CA GLU A 37 -14.21 -2.92 -4.16
C GLU A 37 -14.01 -2.89 -2.63
N SER A 38 -15.04 -3.21 -1.84
CA SER A 38 -14.92 -3.30 -0.39
C SER A 38 -14.02 -4.46 0.02
N ASP A 39 -14.18 -5.63 -0.60
CA ASP A 39 -13.29 -6.78 -0.42
C ASP A 39 -11.84 -6.39 -0.78
N ALA A 40 -11.63 -5.64 -1.87
CA ALA A 40 -10.32 -5.16 -2.29
C ALA A 40 -9.68 -4.20 -1.26
N THR A 41 -10.48 -3.28 -0.71
CA THR A 41 -10.04 -2.34 0.34
C THR A 41 -9.62 -3.09 1.61
N VAL A 42 -10.41 -4.08 2.02
CA VAL A 42 -10.11 -4.92 3.19
C VAL A 42 -8.88 -5.78 2.94
N LEU A 43 -8.72 -6.36 1.74
CA LEU A 43 -7.53 -7.12 1.37
C LEU A 43 -6.28 -6.22 1.40
N CYS A 44 -6.37 -5.01 0.84
CA CYS A 44 -5.29 -4.03 0.85
C CYS A 44 -4.80 -3.76 2.28
N TRP A 45 -5.74 -3.50 3.19
CA TRP A 45 -5.45 -3.33 4.62
C TRP A 45 -4.87 -4.58 5.27
N ALA A 46 -5.43 -5.76 4.98
CA ALA A 46 -5.01 -7.02 5.57
C ALA A 46 -3.58 -7.42 5.13
N LYS A 47 -3.19 -7.07 3.90
CA LYS A 47 -1.87 -7.30 3.32
C LYS A 47 -0.92 -6.10 3.46
N ARG A 48 -1.21 -5.19 4.37
CA ARG A 48 -0.34 -4.04 4.62
C ARG A 48 1.07 -4.49 5.03
N ARG A 49 2.08 -3.88 4.40
CA ARG A 49 3.50 -4.18 4.67
C ARG A 49 3.94 -3.68 6.04
N VAL A 50 3.38 -2.55 6.48
CA VAL A 50 3.60 -1.99 7.82
C VAL A 50 2.33 -2.11 8.66
N ARG A 51 2.49 -2.66 9.86
CA ARG A 51 1.38 -2.77 10.81
C ARG A 51 1.13 -1.42 11.48
N TYR A 52 0.17 -0.67 10.94
CA TYR A 52 -0.41 0.46 11.63
C TYR A 52 -1.55 0.05 12.55
N SER A 53 -1.70 0.76 13.67
CA SER A 53 -2.99 0.81 14.36
C SER A 53 -4.00 1.56 13.48
N ILE A 54 -5.30 1.33 13.69
CA ILE A 54 -6.34 2.07 12.94
C ILE A 54 -6.24 3.57 13.25
N SER A 55 -5.88 3.94 14.48
CA SER A 55 -5.70 5.34 14.89
C SER A 55 -4.56 6.01 14.10
N ASP A 56 -3.40 5.36 14.00
CA ASP A 56 -2.23 5.93 13.31
C ASP A 56 -2.45 6.02 11.80
N ALA A 57 -3.07 5.00 11.22
CA ALA A 57 -3.45 5.00 9.81
C ALA A 57 -4.44 6.13 9.49
N ALA A 58 -5.46 6.31 10.33
CA ALA A 58 -6.45 7.37 10.15
C ALA A 58 -5.81 8.76 10.24
N ALA A 59 -4.90 8.97 11.21
CA ALA A 59 -4.14 10.21 11.33
C ALA A 59 -3.28 10.48 10.09
N LYS A 60 -2.57 9.47 9.56
CA LYS A 60 -1.76 9.58 8.33
C LYS A 60 -2.59 9.88 7.09
N LEU A 61 -3.80 9.33 7.02
CA LEU A 61 -4.72 9.59 5.92
C LEU A 61 -5.40 10.96 6.05
N GLY A 62 -5.39 11.57 7.23
CA GLY A 62 -6.11 12.81 7.49
C GLY A 62 -7.63 12.58 7.60
N MET A 63 -8.06 11.44 8.17
CA MET A 63 -9.48 11.14 8.39
C MET A 63 -9.76 10.70 9.84
N PRO A 64 -11.00 10.83 10.33
CA PRO A 64 -11.36 10.32 11.65
C PRO A 64 -11.20 8.79 11.76
N LYS A 65 -10.72 8.30 12.90
CA LYS A 65 -10.58 6.85 13.19
C LYS A 65 -11.89 6.09 12.94
N SER A 66 -13.02 6.64 13.37
CA SER A 66 -14.34 6.04 13.18
C SER A 66 -14.70 5.90 11.69
N HIS A 67 -14.23 6.82 10.85
CA HIS A 67 -14.43 6.76 9.40
C HIS A 67 -13.67 5.57 8.81
N LEU A 68 -12.36 5.48 9.09
CA LEU A 68 -11.55 4.35 8.62
C LEU A 68 -12.08 3.00 9.13
N SER A 69 -12.48 2.93 10.40
CA SER A 69 -13.08 1.72 10.98
C SER A 69 -14.37 1.31 10.26
N ASN A 70 -15.23 2.26 9.89
CA ASN A 70 -16.46 1.97 9.15
C ASN A 70 -16.18 1.50 7.73
N ILE A 71 -15.16 2.06 7.06
CA ILE A 71 -14.72 1.61 5.75
C ILE A 71 -14.26 0.15 5.81
N LEU A 72 -13.38 -0.17 6.76
CA LEU A 72 -12.83 -1.52 6.93
C LEU A 72 -13.87 -2.55 7.41
N SER A 73 -15.01 -2.09 7.93
CA SER A 73 -16.12 -2.95 8.34
C SER A 73 -17.22 -3.06 7.25
N GLY A 74 -17.00 -2.49 6.06
CA GLY A 74 -17.97 -2.51 4.96
C GLY A 74 -19.19 -1.60 5.17
N LYS A 75 -19.19 -0.74 6.20
CA LYS A 75 -20.28 0.21 6.49
C LYS A 75 -20.18 1.50 5.66
N LYS A 76 -19.00 1.77 5.08
CA LYS A 76 -18.72 2.93 4.23
C LYS A 76 -17.75 2.52 3.11
N TYR A 77 -17.71 3.32 2.05
CA TYR A 77 -16.74 3.16 0.96
C TYR A 77 -15.50 4.04 1.18
N LEU A 78 -14.36 3.58 0.69
CA LEU A 78 -13.16 4.39 0.63
C LEU A 78 -13.35 5.49 -0.43
N PRO A 79 -13.23 6.79 -0.09
CA PRO A 79 -13.37 7.85 -1.08
C PRO A 79 -12.29 7.73 -2.16
N PHE A 80 -12.66 8.04 -3.41
CA PHE A 80 -11.79 7.89 -4.57
C PHE A 80 -10.42 8.59 -4.38
N ASP A 81 -10.44 9.84 -3.91
CA ASP A 81 -9.24 10.66 -3.68
C ASP A 81 -8.29 10.09 -2.62
N PHE A 82 -8.76 9.12 -1.82
CA PHE A 82 -7.97 8.46 -0.79
C PHE A 82 -7.38 7.13 -1.28
N ARG A 83 -7.82 6.56 -2.41
CA ARG A 83 -7.38 5.23 -2.87
C ARG A 83 -5.88 5.15 -3.08
N ILE A 84 -5.29 6.14 -3.74
CA ILE A 84 -3.83 6.18 -3.99
C ILE A 84 -3.07 6.27 -2.67
N LYS A 85 -3.44 7.21 -1.79
CA LYS A 85 -2.81 7.39 -0.47
C LYS A 85 -2.97 6.16 0.42
N PHE A 86 -4.12 5.51 0.36
CA PHE A 86 -4.43 4.30 1.13
C PHE A 86 -3.61 3.11 0.67
N GLN A 87 -3.48 2.89 -0.65
CA GLN A 87 -2.63 1.85 -1.21
C GLN A 87 -1.15 2.09 -0.90
N ALA A 88 -0.70 3.35 -1.02
CA ALA A 88 0.65 3.74 -0.62
C ALA A 88 0.92 3.49 0.87
N LEU A 89 -0.04 3.84 1.75
CA LEU A 89 0.03 3.54 3.19
C LEU A 89 0.10 2.03 3.46
N CYS A 90 -0.71 1.23 2.76
CA CYS A 90 -0.69 -0.22 2.91
C CYS A 90 0.57 -0.84 2.27
N GLY A 91 1.20 -0.16 1.33
CA GLY A 91 2.35 -0.68 0.59
C GLY A 91 1.96 -1.80 -0.38
N ASN A 92 0.73 -1.81 -0.90
CA ASN A 92 0.31 -2.73 -1.95
C ASN A 92 -0.77 -2.16 -2.87
N TRP A 93 -0.93 -2.76 -4.05
CA TRP A 93 -1.84 -2.29 -5.11
C TRP A 93 -3.15 -3.09 -5.23
N ALA A 94 -3.65 -3.68 -4.15
CA ALA A 94 -4.80 -4.59 -4.23
C ALA A 94 -6.06 -3.95 -4.84
N ILE A 95 -6.32 -2.67 -4.57
CA ILE A 95 -7.49 -1.96 -5.10
C ILE A 95 -7.32 -1.76 -6.62
N ARG A 96 -6.16 -1.28 -7.06
CA ARG A 96 -5.87 -1.08 -8.49
C ARG A 96 -5.90 -2.40 -9.26
N GLN A 97 -5.34 -3.46 -8.69
CA GLN A 97 -5.37 -4.79 -9.32
C GLN A 97 -6.79 -5.34 -9.46
N TYR A 98 -7.66 -5.09 -8.48
CA TYR A 98 -9.06 -5.46 -8.59
C TYR A 98 -9.77 -4.65 -9.70
N GLU A 99 -9.55 -3.33 -9.74
CA GLU A 99 -10.11 -2.46 -10.80
C GLU A 99 -9.69 -2.93 -12.19
N ASP A 100 -8.40 -3.18 -12.39
CA ASP A 100 -7.87 -3.67 -13.67
C ASP A 100 -8.47 -5.05 -14.02
N ALA A 101 -8.56 -5.97 -13.06
CA ALA A 101 -9.11 -7.31 -13.28
C ALA A 101 -10.58 -7.29 -13.70
N VAL A 102 -11.41 -6.43 -13.10
CA VAL A 102 -12.83 -6.24 -13.47
C VAL A 102 -12.95 -5.72 -14.91
N CYS A 103 -12.00 -4.91 -15.36
CA CYS A 103 -11.95 -4.37 -16.71
C CYS A 103 -11.28 -5.32 -17.72
N GLY A 104 -10.84 -6.51 -17.31
CA GLY A 104 -10.11 -7.45 -18.17
C GLY A 104 -8.64 -7.09 -18.42
N PHE A 105 -8.09 -6.15 -17.64
CA PHE A 105 -6.69 -5.77 -17.66
C PHE A 105 -5.87 -6.50 -16.60
N ARG A 106 -4.55 -6.49 -16.78
CA ARG A 106 -3.57 -6.94 -15.80
C ARG A 106 -2.65 -5.79 -15.48
N SER A 107 -2.57 -5.38 -14.22
CA SER A 107 -1.55 -4.41 -13.81
C SER A 107 -0.18 -5.07 -13.75
N GLU A 108 0.81 -4.34 -14.24
CA GLU A 108 2.21 -4.69 -14.22
C GLU A 108 2.99 -3.48 -13.72
N VAL A 109 4.08 -3.73 -13.01
CA VAL A 109 4.98 -2.68 -12.53
C VAL A 109 6.23 -2.73 -13.39
N GLU A 110 6.58 -1.60 -14.00
CA GLU A 110 7.83 -1.48 -14.76
C GLU A 110 9.01 -1.83 -13.86
N THR A 111 9.90 -2.70 -14.34
CA THR A 111 11.18 -2.94 -13.66
C THR A 111 12.04 -1.67 -13.72
N PRO A 112 13.03 -1.52 -12.81
CA PRO A 112 13.97 -0.40 -12.87
C PRO A 112 14.65 -0.26 -14.24
N GLU A 113 14.97 -1.38 -14.89
CA GLU A 113 15.57 -1.42 -16.22
C GLU A 113 14.60 -0.93 -17.30
N GLN A 114 13.34 -1.38 -17.28
CA GLN A 114 12.31 -0.91 -18.21
C GLN A 114 12.06 0.59 -18.06
N ARG A 115 11.97 1.08 -16.81
CA ARG A 115 11.83 2.50 -16.49
C ARG A 115 13.01 3.30 -17.07
N ARG A 116 14.23 2.79 -16.91
CA ARG A 116 15.45 3.43 -17.41
C ARG A 116 15.50 3.47 -18.94
N ILE A 117 15.12 2.38 -19.61
CA ILE A 117 15.04 2.33 -21.08
C ILE A 117 14.08 3.40 -21.59
N ARG A 118 12.87 3.48 -21.03
CA ARG A 118 11.86 4.48 -21.42
C ARG A 118 12.36 5.92 -21.24
N GLU A 119 13.05 6.21 -20.13
CA GLU A 119 13.65 7.53 -19.90
C GLU A 119 14.72 7.88 -20.93
N LEU A 120 15.58 6.92 -21.28
CA LEU A 120 16.64 7.11 -22.27
C LEU A 120 16.07 7.29 -23.67
N GLU A 121 15.07 6.50 -24.05
CA GLU A 121 14.37 6.64 -25.33
C GLU A 121 13.71 8.02 -25.46
N ALA A 122 13.06 8.52 -24.40
CA ALA A 122 12.49 9.86 -24.37
C ALA A 122 13.55 10.96 -24.54
N GLN A 123 14.73 10.80 -23.93
CA GLN A 123 15.85 11.73 -24.09
C GLN A 123 16.41 11.72 -25.52
N LEU A 124 16.56 10.53 -26.12
CA LEU A 124 17.01 10.40 -27.51
C LEU A 124 16.03 11.06 -28.48
N GLU A 125 14.72 10.87 -28.27
CA GLU A 125 13.70 11.49 -29.11
C GLU A 125 13.71 13.02 -28.97
N ALA A 126 13.82 13.53 -27.74
CA ALA A 126 13.96 14.97 -27.50
C ALA A 126 15.20 15.55 -28.22
N MET A 127 16.34 14.86 -28.16
CA MET A 127 17.56 15.28 -28.85
C MET A 127 17.43 15.22 -30.38
N ARG A 128 16.77 14.20 -30.92
CA ARG A 128 16.50 14.07 -32.37
C ARG A 128 15.56 15.15 -32.87
N SER A 129 14.55 15.51 -32.10
CA SER A 129 13.60 16.57 -32.46
C SER A 129 14.19 17.98 -32.40
N ALA A 130 15.35 18.14 -31.76
CA ALA A 130 16.05 19.42 -31.61
C ALA A 130 17.21 19.61 -32.61
N ALA A 131 17.48 18.62 -33.47
CA ALA A 131 18.52 18.62 -34.50
C ALA A 131 17.90 18.77 -35.89
#